data_AF-A0A949ZZ71-F1
#
_entry.id   AF-A0A949ZZ71-F1
#
_cell.length_a   1.000
_cell.length_b   1.000
_cell.length_c   1.000
_cell.angle_alpha   90.00
_cell.angle_beta   90.00
_cell.angle_gamma   90.00
#
_symmetry.space_group_name_H-M   'P 1'
#
loop_
_entity.id
_entity.type
_entity.pdbx_description
1 polymer ?
#
loop_
_entity_poly.entity_id
_entity_poly.type
_entity_poly.pdbx_seq_one_letter_code
_entity_poly.pdbx_strand_id
1 'polypeptide(L)'
;MPEKGAPPNVHPVQRRVLKALESLSSPLLPDDYLELINPLWSTRELRGRIQEVTHETDQAATILIKPGYRWPGHRPGQYVRVGVDIDGVRHWRAYSLTSGPYREDGLISITPKRVDEGKVSPYLVDRAKPGTIVSLSKIEGEFVLPDPAPEKLLFISAGSGVTPIMSMLRHLDHAEEMP
;
A
#
# COMPACT_ATOMS: atom_id res chain seq x y z
N MET A 1 10.63 -19.01 18.17
CA MET A 1 11.73 -18.46 17.34
C MET A 1 11.11 -17.50 16.34
N PRO A 2 11.34 -16.19 16.38
CA PRO A 2 10.81 -15.30 15.35
C PRO A 2 11.85 -15.15 14.24
N GLU A 3 11.47 -15.64 13.06
CA GLU A 3 12.18 -15.48 11.80
C GLU A 3 12.12 -14.03 11.34
N LYS A 4 13.28 -13.49 10.96
CA LYS A 4 13.44 -12.12 10.46
C LYS A 4 13.23 -12.13 8.94
N GLY A 5 12.22 -11.40 8.47
CA GLY A 5 12.08 -11.06 7.05
C GLY A 5 13.27 -10.21 6.54
N ALA A 6 13.53 -10.29 5.24
CA ALA A 6 14.72 -9.75 4.58
C ALA A 6 14.96 -8.24 4.88
N PRO A 7 16.16 -7.84 5.32
CA PRO A 7 16.45 -6.44 5.61
C PRO A 7 16.62 -5.63 4.31
N PRO A 8 16.18 -4.36 4.29
CA PRO A 8 16.46 -3.45 3.18
C PRO A 8 17.98 -3.26 3.03
N ASN A 9 18.46 -3.26 1.78
CA ASN A 9 19.87 -3.12 1.42
C ASN A 9 20.36 -1.68 1.70
N VAL A 10 20.80 -1.44 2.93
CA VAL A 10 21.45 -0.19 3.36
C VAL A 10 22.75 -0.53 4.10
N HIS A 11 23.82 0.22 3.83
CA HIS A 11 25.14 -0.07 4.40
C HIS A 11 25.09 -0.02 5.94
N PRO A 12 25.68 -1.00 6.67
CA PRO A 12 25.49 -1.17 8.12
C PRO A 12 25.90 0.05 8.95
N VAL A 13 26.83 0.86 8.42
CA VAL A 13 27.26 2.12 9.01
C VAL A 13 26.18 3.20 8.92
N GLN A 14 25.49 3.33 7.79
CA GLN A 14 24.41 4.31 7.60
C GLN A 14 23.23 4.02 8.54
N ARG A 15 22.94 2.75 8.79
CA ARG A 15 21.89 2.31 9.73
C ARG A 15 22.22 2.68 11.18
N ARG A 16 23.50 2.62 11.58
CA ARG A 16 23.95 3.04 12.92
C ARG A 16 23.94 4.57 13.06
N VAL A 17 24.34 5.29 12.01
CA VAL A 17 24.34 6.76 11.99
C VAL A 17 22.91 7.30 12.08
N LEU A 18 21.95 6.73 11.33
CA LEU A 18 20.54 7.13 11.43
C LEU A 18 19.97 6.89 12.83
N LYS A 19 20.27 5.75 13.46
CA LYS A 19 19.86 5.47 14.85
C LYS A 19 20.52 6.39 15.88
N ALA A 20 21.77 6.79 15.65
CA ALA A 20 22.49 7.70 16.55
C ALA A 20 22.00 9.15 16.41
N LEU A 21 21.62 9.57 15.20
CA LEU A 21 21.01 10.88 14.94
C LEU A 21 19.59 10.98 15.52
N GLU A 22 18.83 9.88 15.52
CA GLU A 22 17.56 9.78 16.25
C GLU A 22 17.75 9.92 17.77
N SER A 23 18.84 9.41 18.34
CA SER A 23 19.08 9.46 19.79
C SER A 23 19.66 10.79 20.30
N LEU A 24 20.22 11.61 19.41
CA LEU A 24 20.95 12.85 19.80
C LEU A 24 20.15 14.15 19.58
N SER A 25 18.98 14.09 18.92
CA SER A 25 18.21 15.28 18.54
C SER A 25 16.81 15.39 19.17
N SER A 26 16.49 14.57 20.18
CA SER A 26 15.16 14.58 20.80
C SER A 26 15.20 14.96 22.28
N PRO A 27 14.62 16.12 22.64
CA PRO A 27 13.81 16.13 23.85
C PRO A 27 12.31 16.22 23.57
N LEU A 28 11.83 16.64 22.39
CA LEU A 28 10.39 16.66 22.03
C LEU A 28 10.21 16.57 20.50
N LEU A 29 9.35 15.69 20.00
CA LEU A 29 8.94 15.67 18.60
C LEU A 29 7.95 16.83 18.34
N PRO A 30 7.97 17.47 17.15
CA PRO A 30 6.93 18.43 16.76
C PRO A 30 5.49 17.86 16.83
N ASP A 31 5.34 16.54 16.72
CA ASP A 31 4.07 15.80 16.88
C ASP A 31 3.52 15.91 18.32
N ASP A 32 4.37 16.03 19.34
CA ASP A 32 3.97 16.08 20.76
C ASP A 32 3.29 17.41 21.13
N TYR A 33 3.53 18.47 20.33
CA TYR A 33 2.82 19.75 20.49
C TYR A 33 1.36 19.69 19.99
N LEU A 34 1.01 18.71 19.15
CA LEU A 34 -0.37 18.51 18.70
C LEU A 34 -1.18 17.67 19.70
N GLU A 35 -0.52 16.80 20.48
CA GLU A 35 -1.14 16.08 21.61
C GLU A 35 -1.60 17.01 22.73
N LEU A 36 -0.93 18.17 22.90
CA LEU A 36 -1.32 19.22 23.85
C LEU A 36 -2.63 19.95 23.45
N ILE A 37 -3.03 19.88 22.18
CA ILE A 37 -4.24 20.53 21.65
C ILE A 37 -5.40 19.52 21.52
N ASN A 38 -5.13 18.27 21.11
CA ASN A 38 -6.10 17.16 21.17
C ASN A 38 -5.39 15.77 21.15
N PRO A 39 -5.49 14.95 22.21
CA PRO A 39 -4.86 13.64 22.29
C PRO A 39 -5.32 12.61 21.24
N LEU A 40 -6.43 12.86 20.53
CA LEU A 40 -6.96 11.95 19.49
C LEU A 40 -6.41 12.24 18.08
N TRP A 41 -5.57 13.27 17.93
CA TRP A 41 -5.05 13.71 16.61
C TRP A 41 -3.71 13.08 16.24
N SER A 42 -3.13 12.28 17.13
CA SER A 42 -1.92 11.50 16.87
C SER A 42 -2.27 10.12 16.32
N THR A 43 -2.45 10.02 15.00
CA THR A 43 -2.22 8.76 14.29
C THR A 43 -1.20 9.05 13.20
N ARG A 44 0.03 8.56 13.36
CA ARG A 44 1.04 8.57 12.29
C ARG A 44 0.49 7.80 11.08
N GLU A 45 -0.23 8.50 10.22
CA GLU A 45 -0.81 7.93 9.00
C GLU A 45 0.31 7.28 8.20
N LEU A 46 0.10 6.04 7.75
CA LEU A 46 1.01 5.43 6.80
C LEU A 46 0.98 6.28 5.54
N ARG A 47 2.14 6.50 4.92
CA ARG A 47 2.25 7.22 3.66
C ARG A 47 2.88 6.33 2.61
N GLY A 48 2.56 6.57 1.36
CA GLY A 48 3.19 5.97 0.20
C GLY A 48 3.61 7.03 -0.80
N ARG A 49 4.57 6.69 -1.66
CA ARG A 49 4.96 7.50 -2.82
C ARG A 49 4.69 6.72 -4.08
N ILE A 50 3.88 7.28 -4.97
CA ILE A 50 3.66 6.71 -6.31
C ILE A 50 5.01 6.67 -7.04
N GLN A 51 5.41 5.48 -7.49
CA GLN A 51 6.61 5.26 -8.29
C GLN A 51 6.28 5.26 -9.78
N GLU A 52 5.16 4.65 -10.13
CA GLU A 52 4.76 4.46 -11.52
C GLU A 52 3.23 4.48 -11.62
N VAL A 53 2.74 4.99 -12.75
CA VAL A 53 1.33 4.95 -13.15
C VAL A 53 1.29 4.39 -14.55
N THR A 54 0.70 3.22 -14.72
CA THR A 54 0.59 2.50 -15.99
C THR A 54 -0.89 2.43 -16.37
N HIS A 55 -1.28 3.05 -17.47
CA HIS A 55 -2.65 2.96 -17.96
C HIS A 55 -2.87 1.59 -18.61
N GLU A 56 -3.72 0.77 -17.99
CA GLU A 56 -4.12 -0.52 -18.53
C GLU A 56 -5.19 -0.34 -19.62
N THR A 57 -6.05 0.67 -19.44
CA THR A 57 -7.09 1.09 -20.39
C THR A 57 -7.32 2.61 -20.28
N ASP A 58 -8.25 3.14 -21.07
CA ASP A 58 -8.73 4.52 -20.95
C ASP A 58 -9.42 4.81 -19.61
N GLN A 59 -10.00 3.79 -18.98
CA GLN A 59 -10.72 3.91 -17.70
C GLN A 59 -10.01 3.26 -16.52
N ALA A 60 -8.80 2.71 -16.66
CA ALA A 60 -8.11 2.06 -15.55
C ALA A 60 -6.59 2.20 -15.63
N ALA A 61 -5.97 2.41 -14.47
CA ALA A 61 -4.53 2.49 -14.34
C ALA A 61 -4.04 1.65 -13.17
N THR A 62 -2.93 0.95 -13.34
CA THR A 62 -2.18 0.32 -12.25
C THR A 62 -1.19 1.34 -11.68
N ILE A 63 -1.22 1.51 -10.37
CA ILE A 63 -0.39 2.47 -9.66
C ILE A 63 0.55 1.69 -8.75
N LEU A 64 1.85 1.80 -9.01
CA LEU A 64 2.89 1.28 -8.11
C LEU A 64 3.19 2.30 -7.03
N ILE A 65 3.11 1.88 -5.78
CA ILE A 65 3.31 2.71 -4.61
C ILE A 65 4.45 2.12 -3.79
N LYS A 66 5.45 2.94 -3.49
CA LYS A 66 6.45 2.63 -2.47
C LYS A 66 5.88 2.99 -1.11
N PRO A 67 5.47 2.03 -0.27
CA PRO A 67 4.94 2.36 1.04
C PRO A 67 6.07 2.80 1.98
N GLY A 68 5.72 3.55 3.03
CA GLY A 68 6.66 3.97 4.06
C GLY A 68 7.19 2.79 4.87
N TYR A 69 8.28 3.00 5.61
CA TYR A 69 8.99 1.95 6.37
C TYR A 69 8.15 1.23 7.43
N ARG A 70 7.02 1.81 7.85
CA ARG A 70 6.06 1.21 8.81
C ARG A 70 5.01 0.32 8.15
N TRP A 71 5.12 0.04 6.84
CA TRP A 71 4.21 -0.86 6.15
C TRP A 71 4.25 -2.26 6.78
N PRO A 72 3.11 -2.79 7.25
CA PRO A 72 3.09 -4.07 7.96
C PRO A 72 3.14 -5.30 7.03
N GLY A 73 3.05 -5.10 5.71
CA GLY A 73 2.75 -6.18 4.75
C GLY A 73 1.25 -6.42 4.63
N HIS A 74 0.85 -7.32 3.74
CA HIS A 74 -0.55 -7.70 3.50
C HIS A 74 -0.66 -9.18 3.15
N ARG A 75 -1.88 -9.72 3.17
CA ARG A 75 -2.20 -11.04 2.60
C ARG A 75 -2.86 -10.87 1.23
N PRO A 76 -2.70 -11.86 0.31
CA PRO A 76 -3.32 -11.79 -1.01
C PRO A 76 -4.85 -11.67 -0.88
N GLY A 77 -5.44 -10.69 -1.57
CA GLY A 77 -6.88 -10.41 -1.53
C GLY A 77 -7.30 -9.25 -0.63
N GLN A 78 -6.43 -8.79 0.27
CA GLN A 78 -6.72 -7.66 1.15
C GLN A 78 -6.73 -6.31 0.41
N TYR A 79 -7.27 -5.29 1.05
CA TYR A 79 -7.35 -3.93 0.53
C TYR A 79 -6.74 -2.91 1.49
N VAL A 80 -6.42 -1.74 0.95
CA VAL A 80 -5.98 -0.56 1.70
C VAL A 80 -6.83 0.64 1.27
N ARG A 81 -7.11 1.55 2.19
CA ARG A 81 -7.68 2.85 1.84
C ARG A 81 -6.55 3.78 1.44
N VAL A 82 -6.70 4.41 0.28
CA VAL A 82 -5.78 5.42 -0.23
C VAL A 82 -6.42 6.79 -0.08
N GLY A 83 -5.69 7.67 0.61
CA GLY A 83 -6.04 9.05 0.84
C GLY A 83 -5.25 9.96 -0.10
N VAL A 84 -5.96 10.81 -0.83
CA VAL A 84 -5.37 11.83 -1.72
C VAL A 84 -5.92 13.20 -1.35
N ASP A 85 -5.05 14.22 -1.36
CA ASP A 85 -5.45 15.60 -1.13
C ASP A 85 -5.82 16.24 -2.47
N ILE A 86 -7.10 16.61 -2.63
CA ILE A 86 -7.63 17.25 -3.84
C ILE A 86 -8.26 18.56 -3.41
N ASP A 87 -7.81 19.67 -3.98
CA ASP A 87 -8.29 21.02 -3.68
C ASP A 87 -8.25 21.35 -2.17
N GLY A 88 -7.19 20.90 -1.48
CA GLY A 88 -6.98 21.12 -0.05
C GLY A 88 -7.76 20.20 0.89
N VAL A 89 -8.54 19.26 0.35
CA VAL A 89 -9.34 18.30 1.14
C VAL A 89 -8.88 16.87 0.91
N ARG A 90 -8.69 16.12 2.01
CA ARG A 90 -8.33 14.70 1.93
C ARG A 90 -9.54 13.84 1.60
N HIS A 91 -9.44 13.08 0.51
CA HIS A 91 -10.45 12.12 0.09
C HIS A 91 -9.90 10.69 0.15
N TRP A 92 -10.67 9.78 0.74
CA TRP A 92 -10.29 8.38 0.93
C TRP A 92 -11.13 7.43 0.08
N ARG A 93 -10.51 6.42 -0.53
CA ARG A 93 -11.22 5.29 -1.16
C ARG A 93 -10.47 3.98 -0.90
N ALA A 94 -11.22 2.90 -0.77
CA ALA A 94 -10.67 1.56 -0.62
C ALA A 94 -10.27 1.00 -2.00
N TYR A 95 -9.09 0.39 -2.06
CA TYR A 95 -8.59 -0.32 -3.24
C TYR A 95 -7.96 -1.63 -2.80
N SER A 96 -8.42 -2.74 -3.39
CA SER A 96 -7.73 -4.02 -3.24
C SER A 96 -6.32 -3.91 -3.75
N LEU A 97 -5.39 -4.49 -3.00
CA LEU A 97 -4.02 -4.62 -3.46
C LEU A 97 -4.04 -5.60 -4.63
N THR A 98 -3.39 -5.21 -5.72
CA THR A 98 -3.24 -6.03 -6.91
C THR A 98 -1.91 -6.75 -6.93
N SER A 99 -0.91 -6.27 -6.18
CA SER A 99 0.39 -6.93 -6.05
C SER A 99 0.31 -8.14 -5.11
N GLY A 100 1.14 -9.16 -5.38
CA GLY A 100 1.47 -10.17 -4.38
C GLY A 100 2.20 -9.55 -3.16
N PRO A 101 2.19 -10.21 -2.00
CA PRO A 101 2.78 -9.68 -0.77
C PRO A 101 4.31 -9.73 -0.72
N TYR A 102 4.95 -10.53 -1.57
CA TYR A 102 6.40 -10.80 -1.53
C TYR A 102 7.15 -10.24 -2.74
N ARG A 103 6.73 -9.10 -3.29
CA ARG A 103 7.48 -8.45 -4.37
C ARG A 103 8.87 -8.04 -3.90
N GLU A 104 9.89 -8.41 -4.67
CA GLU A 104 11.31 -8.14 -4.35
C GLU A 104 11.65 -6.64 -4.27
N ASP A 105 10.93 -5.81 -5.04
CA ASP A 105 11.12 -4.36 -5.06
C ASP A 105 10.47 -3.63 -3.87
N GLY A 106 9.72 -4.35 -3.03
CA GLY A 106 9.00 -3.80 -1.88
C GLY A 106 7.88 -2.82 -2.26
N LEU A 107 7.46 -2.79 -3.52
CA LEU A 107 6.34 -1.97 -3.98
C LEU A 107 5.02 -2.71 -3.78
N ILE A 108 3.97 -1.93 -3.54
CA ILE A 108 2.59 -2.41 -3.58
C ILE A 108 1.88 -1.81 -4.78
N SER A 109 0.83 -2.46 -5.28
CA SER A 109 0.05 -1.92 -6.39
C SER A 109 -1.44 -1.94 -6.12
N ILE A 110 -2.14 -0.96 -6.69
CA ILE A 110 -3.59 -0.91 -6.82
C ILE A 110 -3.94 -0.64 -8.29
N THR A 111 -5.11 -1.09 -8.74
CA THR A 111 -5.60 -0.83 -10.11
C THR A 111 -6.98 -0.18 -10.07
N PRO A 112 -7.08 1.12 -9.74
CA PRO A 112 -8.34 1.86 -9.80
C PRO A 112 -8.94 1.86 -11.21
N LYS A 113 -10.26 1.62 -11.27
CA LYS A 113 -11.10 1.99 -12.41
C LYS A 113 -11.71 3.38 -12.15
N ARG A 114 -11.70 4.23 -13.16
CA ARG A 114 -12.33 5.56 -13.18
C ARG A 114 -13.84 5.43 -12.93
N VAL A 115 -14.34 6.28 -12.04
CA VAL A 115 -15.76 6.44 -11.72
C VAL A 115 -16.02 7.93 -11.72
N ASP A 116 -16.80 8.39 -12.70
CA ASP A 116 -16.96 9.81 -13.04
C ASP A 116 -17.54 10.63 -11.89
N GLU A 117 -18.43 10.04 -11.11
CA GLU A 117 -19.04 10.67 -9.93
C GLU A 117 -18.08 10.71 -8.72
N GLY A 118 -16.95 10.01 -8.79
CA GLY A 118 -15.94 9.93 -7.75
C GLY A 118 -14.88 11.04 -7.85
N LYS A 119 -14.20 11.34 -6.74
CA LYS A 119 -13.06 12.29 -6.74
C LYS A 119 -11.70 11.59 -6.83
N VAL A 120 -11.55 10.46 -6.13
CA VAL A 120 -10.26 9.79 -5.96
C VAL A 120 -9.88 8.98 -7.21
N SER A 121 -10.78 8.18 -7.79
CA SER A 121 -10.43 7.39 -8.96
C SER A 121 -10.11 8.23 -10.19
N PRO A 122 -10.85 9.30 -10.56
CA PRO A 122 -10.41 10.18 -11.66
C PRO A 122 -9.10 10.89 -11.35
N TYR A 123 -8.85 11.27 -10.10
CA TYR A 123 -7.54 11.83 -9.73
C TYR A 123 -6.41 10.80 -9.94
N LEU A 124 -6.59 9.58 -9.44
CA LEU A 124 -5.59 8.52 -9.52
C LEU A 124 -5.35 8.06 -10.95
N VAL A 125 -6.38 7.97 -11.78
CA VAL A 125 -6.27 7.55 -13.18
C VAL A 125 -5.76 8.69 -14.06
N ASP A 126 -6.33 9.89 -13.96
CA ASP A 126 -6.09 10.95 -14.96
C ASP A 126 -4.98 11.94 -14.57
N ARG A 127 -4.69 12.08 -13.27
CA ARG A 127 -3.86 13.18 -12.75
C ARG A 127 -2.66 12.76 -11.91
N ALA A 128 -2.68 11.57 -11.30
CA ALA A 128 -1.59 11.09 -10.47
C ALA A 128 -0.31 10.90 -11.30
N LYS A 129 0.84 11.20 -10.68
CA LYS A 129 2.15 11.09 -11.33
C LYS A 129 3.15 10.43 -10.38
N PRO A 130 4.22 9.82 -10.92
CA PRO A 130 5.39 9.47 -10.12
C PRO A 130 5.83 10.62 -9.21
N GLY A 131 6.12 10.31 -7.95
CA GLY A 131 6.47 11.28 -6.92
C GLY A 131 5.30 11.76 -6.06
N THR A 132 4.05 11.60 -6.48
CA THR A 132 2.87 11.96 -5.67
C THR A 132 2.87 11.17 -4.34
N ILE A 133 2.62 11.88 -3.24
CA ILE A 133 2.46 11.29 -1.91
C ILE A 133 0.98 10.98 -1.67
N VAL A 134 0.71 9.79 -1.16
CA VAL A 134 -0.63 9.35 -0.77
C VAL A 134 -0.62 8.91 0.70
N SER A 135 -1.73 9.13 1.39
CA SER A 135 -1.96 8.51 2.70
C SER A 135 -2.48 7.08 2.51
N LEU A 136 -2.10 6.18 3.40
CA LEU A 136 -2.48 4.78 3.43
C LEU A 136 -3.11 4.48 4.79
N SER A 137 -4.24 3.77 4.80
CA SER A 137 -4.77 3.20 6.04
C SER A 137 -3.96 1.97 6.46
N LYS A 138 -4.37 1.37 7.59
CA LYS A 138 -4.03 -0.02 7.87
C LYS A 138 -4.62 -0.94 6.78
N ILE A 139 -4.05 -2.12 6.67
CA ILE A 139 -4.58 -3.19 5.81
C ILE A 139 -5.89 -3.72 6.40
N GLU A 140 -6.85 -3.97 5.53
CA GLU A 140 -8.18 -4.44 5.86
C GLU A 140 -8.64 -5.53 4.87
N GLY A 141 -9.72 -6.23 5.22
CA GLY A 141 -10.34 -7.25 4.38
C GLY A 141 -10.09 -8.68 4.85
N GLU A 142 -11.16 -9.46 4.82
CA GLU A 142 -11.20 -10.88 5.19
C GLU A 142 -11.22 -11.82 3.98
N PHE A 143 -11.46 -11.28 2.79
CA PHE A 143 -11.37 -12.03 1.53
C PHE A 143 -9.90 -12.25 1.18
N VAL A 144 -9.33 -13.35 1.67
CA VAL A 144 -7.93 -13.72 1.49
C VAL A 144 -7.79 -15.11 0.89
N LEU A 145 -6.69 -15.35 0.19
CA LEU A 145 -6.34 -16.70 -0.25
C LEU A 145 -6.13 -17.58 1.01
N PRO A 146 -6.76 -18.77 1.09
CA PRO A 146 -6.49 -19.73 2.14
C PRO A 146 -5.03 -20.20 2.12
N ASP A 147 -4.49 -20.46 3.30
CA ASP A 147 -3.15 -21.03 3.49
C ASP A 147 -3.28 -22.25 4.43
N PRO A 148 -3.06 -23.48 3.94
CA PRO A 148 -2.63 -23.80 2.56
C PRO A 148 -3.73 -23.58 1.52
N ALA A 149 -3.33 -23.32 0.27
CA ALA A 149 -4.26 -23.21 -0.85
C ALA A 149 -4.90 -24.58 -1.16
N PRO A 150 -6.21 -24.64 -1.50
CA PRO A 150 -6.86 -25.88 -1.91
C PRO A 150 -6.40 -26.32 -3.30
N GLU A 151 -6.47 -27.63 -3.57
CA GLU A 151 -6.07 -28.24 -4.86
C GLU A 151 -6.78 -27.63 -6.08
N LYS A 152 -8.03 -27.18 -5.91
CA LYS A 152 -8.82 -26.55 -6.98
C LYS A 152 -9.40 -25.23 -6.50
N LEU A 153 -9.19 -24.19 -7.30
CA LEU A 153 -9.67 -22.84 -7.06
C LEU A 153 -10.62 -22.41 -8.19
N LEU A 154 -11.72 -21.75 -7.83
CA LEU A 154 -12.61 -21.08 -8.78
C LEU A 154 -12.75 -19.60 -8.40
N PHE A 155 -12.28 -18.73 -9.28
CA PHE A 155 -12.42 -17.29 -9.14
C PHE A 155 -13.51 -16.77 -10.07
N ILE A 156 -14.51 -16.07 -9.52
CA ILE A 156 -15.58 -15.43 -10.28
C ILE A 156 -15.54 -13.93 -9.96
N SER A 157 -15.52 -13.09 -11.00
CA SER A 157 -15.40 -11.65 -10.86
C SER A 157 -16.08 -10.93 -12.01
N ALA A 158 -16.50 -9.69 -11.76
CA ALA A 158 -16.92 -8.74 -12.77
C ALA A 158 -16.29 -7.37 -12.50
N GLY A 159 -15.84 -6.68 -13.56
CA GLY A 159 -15.26 -5.35 -13.47
C GLY A 159 -14.01 -5.30 -12.57
N SER A 160 -13.93 -4.28 -11.71
CA SER A 160 -12.79 -4.10 -10.80
C SER A 160 -12.71 -5.16 -9.68
N GLY A 161 -13.73 -6.01 -9.53
CA GLY A 161 -13.73 -7.15 -8.61
C GLY A 161 -12.63 -8.17 -8.88
N VAL A 162 -11.94 -8.08 -10.03
CA VAL A 162 -10.78 -8.92 -10.37
C VAL A 162 -9.53 -8.55 -9.55
N THR A 163 -9.45 -7.34 -9.02
CA THR A 163 -8.23 -6.82 -8.36
C THR A 163 -7.73 -7.64 -7.16
N PRO A 164 -8.57 -8.06 -6.18
CA PRO A 164 -8.10 -8.96 -5.12
C PRO A 164 -7.69 -10.33 -5.65
N ILE A 165 -8.38 -10.86 -6.67
CA ILE A 165 -8.04 -12.12 -7.33
C ILE A 165 -6.66 -12.03 -8.00
N MET A 166 -6.34 -10.91 -8.65
CA MET A 166 -5.01 -10.70 -9.24
C MET A 166 -3.89 -10.75 -8.20
N SER A 167 -4.13 -10.27 -6.98
CA SER A 167 -3.15 -10.40 -5.89
C SER A 167 -2.97 -11.85 -5.45
N MET A 168 -4.05 -12.63 -5.39
CA MET A 168 -3.99 -14.07 -5.11
C MET A 168 -3.25 -14.83 -6.21
N LEU A 169 -3.58 -14.59 -7.48
CA LEU A 169 -2.93 -15.25 -8.62
C LEU A 169 -1.44 -14.92 -8.69
N ARG A 170 -1.05 -13.65 -8.51
CA ARG A 170 0.37 -13.25 -8.48
C ARG A 170 1.12 -13.86 -7.30
N HIS A 171 0.43 -14.17 -6.20
CA HIS A 171 1.05 -14.85 -5.07
C HIS A 171 1.27 -16.35 -5.37
N LEU A 172 0.26 -17.04 -5.93
CA LEU A 172 0.37 -18.44 -6.35
C LEU A 172 1.45 -18.65 -7.42
N ASP A 173 1.51 -17.74 -8.39
CA ASP A 173 2.55 -17.70 -9.43
C ASP A 173 3.95 -17.57 -8.83
N HIS A 174 4.12 -16.68 -7.85
CA HIS A 174 5.40 -16.51 -7.16
C HIS A 174 5.80 -17.71 -6.29
N ALA A 175 4.83 -18.41 -5.69
CA ALA A 175 5.08 -19.57 -4.86
C ALA A 175 5.32 -20.87 -5.65
N GLU A 176 5.24 -20.83 -7.00
CA GLU A 176 5.21 -22.02 -7.86
C GLU A 176 4.03 -22.96 -7.52
N GLU A 177 2.98 -22.43 -6.91
CA GLU A 177 1.77 -23.14 -6.46
C GLU A 177 0.60 -22.97 -7.45
N MET A 178 0.88 -22.57 -8.69
CA MET A 178 -0.15 -22.60 -9.73
C MET A 178 -0.44 -24.05 -10.14
N PRO A 179 -1.68 -24.53 -9.99
CA PRO A 179 -2.08 -25.87 -10.43
C PRO A 179 -2.13 -26.01 -11.95
#